data_AF-B0EAR4-F1
#
_entry.id   AF-B0EAR4-F1
#
_cell.length_a   1.000
_cell.length_b   1.000
_cell.length_c   1.000
_cell.angle_alpha   90.00
_cell.angle_beta   90.00
_cell.angle_gamma   90.00
#
_symmetry.space_group_name_H-M   'P 1'
#
loop_
_entity.id
_entity.type
_entity.pdbx_description
1 polymer ?
#
loop_
_entity_poly.entity_id
_entity_poly.type
_entity_poly.pdbx_seq_one_letter_code
_entity_poly.pdbx_strand_id
1 'polypeptide(L)'
;MEVLENFRLEPKRSYFEVFEEKVIEGFEQQPDFVEIEFGRKKDGEEFIEGITRRFYEILTYEKEAREEIKEIRKSKVREIWIDENTQDMNVFEILEEERIDSGLVFDLNIKFGLYIKEIDEEEAKSAMNLKTISKQKYYEHSEYTIIAEEISKYQKEGKEWVNKTIEHCLRIRINKTNDEVLIHKICSDIYNTIKDINNVETNGIEQIDIQQIPSELSRQYLEKIFKVFGYELPTDPKFPGTKPIFISRQHYKILHNIKFHDKTAPQYLVCEKSKGKKYFLMFDNNEVLLIDEEMNVFSVQYPLITNIYKEGLTIIDGEMIENIQTKKPTFLCNDILIYNNTVTTNYLFTERLQILGKEIILKFREEISKNNIPDDEIIFILNTKPFLEIKLINKLFEVMKKTKYGITFIDGKRFHLTEGFLFYPNSKYIPFTNNYFFKWQFNDTITCKLGIQEQFYRNSRKVSLCCKSYYNTSIVYLQQVNFDSRDLCLLEADKTKYNVDENAVLECCYNAKEGRWKYLRILSNDGNFDTISTIITILESNAGQIDITELMFSIPNLSYVHEWKNLTEKASLNVLKSLNL
;
A
#
# COMPACT_ATOMS: atom_id res chain seq x y z
N MET A 1 29.28 13.28 27.61
CA MET A 1 27.89 13.55 28.04
C MET A 1 27.46 15.00 27.78
N GLU A 2 28.35 16.01 27.75
CA GLU A 2 27.98 17.42 27.47
C GLU A 2 27.77 17.79 25.98
N VAL A 3 27.98 16.88 25.03
CA VAL A 3 27.79 17.16 23.58
C VAL A 3 26.37 16.83 23.08
N LEU A 4 25.55 16.16 23.90
CA LEU A 4 24.19 15.73 23.54
C LEU A 4 23.07 16.73 23.94
N GLU A 5 23.37 17.78 24.71
CA GLU A 5 22.33 18.74 25.15
C GLU A 5 22.00 19.82 24.10
N ASN A 6 22.85 20.04 23.09
CA ASN A 6 22.66 21.09 22.09
C ASN A 6 21.88 20.67 20.82
N PHE A 7 21.36 19.44 20.77
CA PHE A 7 20.50 18.93 19.69
C PHE A 7 19.09 18.58 20.18
N ARG A 8 18.51 19.40 21.06
CA ARG A 8 17.04 19.43 21.19
C ARG A 8 16.46 20.08 19.95
N LEU A 9 16.32 19.30 18.87
CA LEU A 9 15.32 19.60 17.86
C LEU A 9 13.98 19.62 18.58
N GLU A 10 13.28 20.76 18.56
CA GLU A 10 11.89 20.79 19.00
C GLU A 10 11.14 19.67 18.28
N PRO A 11 10.33 18.86 18.99
CA PRO A 11 9.56 17.83 18.34
C PRO A 11 8.72 18.49 17.25
N LYS A 12 8.93 18.10 15.98
CA LYS A 12 8.05 18.51 14.90
C LYS A 12 6.67 18.00 15.25
N ARG A 13 5.74 18.91 15.61
CA ARG A 13 4.33 18.59 15.84
C ARG A 13 3.79 17.81 14.65
N SER A 14 2.98 16.79 14.91
CA SER A 14 2.40 16.01 13.82
C SER A 14 1.38 16.86 13.07
N TYR A 15 1.24 16.67 11.75
CA TYR A 15 0.24 17.39 10.95
C TYR A 15 -1.20 17.15 11.43
N PHE A 16 -1.41 15.98 12.05
CA PHE A 16 -2.64 15.63 12.72
C PHE A 16 -2.93 16.56 13.92
N GLU A 17 -1.92 16.85 14.76
CA GLU A 17 -2.06 17.77 15.89
C GLU A 17 -2.44 19.19 15.43
N VAL A 18 -1.81 19.70 14.36
CA VAL A 18 -2.13 21.05 13.82
C VAL A 18 -3.55 21.09 13.23
N PHE A 19 -3.96 20.03 12.55
CA PHE A 19 -5.31 19.90 11.99
C PHE A 19 -6.38 19.82 13.09
N GLU A 20 -6.14 19.03 14.13
CA GLU A 20 -7.04 18.86 15.25
C GLU A 20 -7.17 20.14 16.10
N GLU A 21 -6.04 20.77 16.45
CA GLU A 21 -5.98 22.04 17.20
C GLU A 21 -6.85 23.11 16.52
N LYS A 22 -6.81 23.18 15.19
CA LYS A 22 -7.59 24.16 14.42
C LYS A 22 -9.09 23.88 14.36
N VAL A 23 -9.50 22.61 14.32
CA VAL A 23 -10.91 22.25 14.42
C VAL A 23 -11.44 22.59 15.82
N ILE A 24 -10.62 22.36 16.86
CA ILE A 24 -10.94 22.72 18.25
C ILE A 24 -11.06 24.25 18.40
N GLU A 25 -10.05 25.03 17.99
CA GLU A 25 -10.08 26.51 17.98
C GLU A 25 -11.33 27.05 17.26
N GLY A 26 -11.70 26.40 16.15
CA GLY A 26 -12.89 26.73 15.39
C GLY A 26 -14.20 26.61 16.15
N PHE A 27 -14.35 25.56 16.96
CA PHE A 27 -15.54 25.36 17.77
C PHE A 27 -15.61 26.27 19.01
N GLU A 28 -14.48 26.85 19.46
CA GLU A 28 -14.46 27.86 20.53
C GLU A 28 -15.27 29.12 20.16
N GLN A 29 -15.39 29.41 18.86
CA GLN A 29 -16.21 30.52 18.33
C GLN A 29 -17.72 30.22 18.28
N GLN A 30 -18.14 29.03 18.71
CA GLN A 30 -19.52 28.52 18.73
C GLN A 30 -20.28 28.47 17.38
N PRO A 31 -19.67 28.13 16.23
CA PRO A 31 -20.40 27.95 14.99
C PRO A 31 -21.39 26.76 15.06
N ASP A 32 -22.36 26.72 14.15
CA ASP A 32 -23.27 25.58 14.01
C ASP A 32 -22.60 24.40 13.30
N PHE A 33 -21.56 24.67 12.50
CA PHE A 33 -20.72 23.68 11.86
C PHE A 33 -19.32 24.22 11.54
N VAL A 34 -18.36 23.30 11.45
CA VAL A 34 -17.05 23.53 10.85
C VAL A 34 -17.01 22.78 9.52
N GLU A 35 -16.75 23.48 8.42
CA GLU A 35 -16.59 22.87 7.10
C GLU A 35 -15.14 22.98 6.66
N ILE A 36 -14.58 21.84 6.28
CA ILE A 36 -13.21 21.71 5.80
C ILE A 36 -13.28 21.40 4.32
N GLU A 37 -12.83 22.35 3.51
CA GLU A 37 -12.81 22.24 2.06
C GLU A 37 -11.40 21.88 1.58
N PHE A 38 -11.29 20.72 0.92
CA PHE A 38 -10.07 20.27 0.27
C PHE A 38 -10.10 20.72 -1.19
N GLY A 39 -9.23 21.67 -1.50
CA GLY A 39 -8.98 22.16 -2.85
C GLY A 39 -9.76 23.43 -3.23
N ARG A 40 -9.04 24.53 -3.38
CA ARG A 40 -9.41 25.68 -4.22
C ARG A 40 -8.16 26.29 -4.84
N LYS A 41 -8.21 26.58 -6.14
CA LYS A 41 -7.19 27.36 -6.85
C LYS A 41 -7.63 28.81 -6.92
N LYS A 42 -6.71 29.77 -6.74
CA LYS A 42 -6.97 31.17 -7.11
C LYS A 42 -6.28 31.64 -8.38
N ASP A 43 -5.17 31.03 -8.82
CA ASP A 43 -4.46 31.53 -10.00
C ASP A 43 -3.80 30.40 -10.80
N GLY A 44 -3.92 30.42 -12.13
CA GLY A 44 -2.86 29.89 -13.01
C GLY A 44 -2.85 28.39 -13.36
N GLU A 45 -2.35 27.49 -12.51
CA GLU A 45 -1.86 26.15 -12.94
C GLU A 45 -2.68 24.90 -12.52
N GLU A 46 -2.71 23.86 -13.37
CA GLU A 46 -3.59 22.65 -13.42
C GLU A 46 -3.54 21.69 -12.20
N PHE A 47 -3.02 22.15 -11.05
CA PHE A 47 -2.54 21.35 -9.92
C PHE A 47 -3.58 20.49 -9.17
N ILE A 48 -4.85 20.88 -9.10
CA ILE A 48 -5.83 20.29 -8.15
C ILE A 48 -6.76 19.26 -8.81
N GLU A 49 -6.82 19.20 -10.14
CA GLU A 49 -7.81 18.38 -10.84
C GLU A 49 -7.54 16.87 -10.67
N GLY A 50 -6.27 16.43 -10.72
CA GLY A 50 -5.93 14.99 -10.69
C GLY A 50 -6.20 14.29 -9.35
N ILE A 51 -5.89 14.94 -8.23
CA ILE A 51 -6.07 14.35 -6.89
C ILE A 51 -7.56 14.36 -6.54
N THR A 52 -8.22 15.52 -6.63
CA THR A 52 -9.63 15.61 -6.27
C THR A 52 -10.51 14.79 -7.21
N ARG A 53 -10.14 14.64 -8.48
CA ARG A 53 -10.78 13.68 -9.41
C ARG A 53 -10.52 12.23 -9.01
N ARG A 54 -9.32 11.86 -8.55
CA ARG A 54 -9.05 10.51 -8.04
C ARG A 54 -9.85 10.21 -6.77
N PHE A 55 -9.95 11.18 -5.86
CA PHE A 55 -10.85 11.11 -4.69
C PHE A 55 -12.30 10.95 -5.15
N TYR A 56 -12.77 11.76 -6.10
CA TYR A 56 -14.13 11.67 -6.67
C TYR A 56 -14.39 10.33 -7.38
N GLU A 57 -13.46 9.83 -8.22
CA GLU A 57 -13.57 8.56 -8.94
C GLU A 57 -13.59 7.33 -8.00
N ILE A 58 -12.87 7.39 -6.87
CA ILE A 58 -12.90 6.34 -5.84
C ILE A 58 -14.24 6.37 -5.09
N LEU A 59 -14.73 7.55 -4.71
CA LEU A 59 -15.96 7.70 -3.92
C LEU A 59 -17.25 7.50 -4.74
N THR A 60 -17.23 7.80 -6.04
CA THR A 60 -18.38 7.64 -6.96
C THR A 60 -18.74 6.18 -7.26
N TYR A 61 -17.83 5.23 -7.03
CA TYR A 61 -18.07 3.81 -7.30
C TYR A 61 -19.08 3.13 -6.36
N GLU A 62 -19.47 3.76 -5.23
CA GLU A 62 -20.17 3.08 -4.13
C GLU A 62 -21.65 3.46 -3.86
N LYS A 63 -22.30 4.44 -4.52
CA LYS A 63 -23.77 4.69 -4.34
C LYS A 63 -24.41 5.69 -5.33
N GLU A 64 -25.65 5.49 -5.77
CA GLU A 64 -26.34 6.26 -6.84
C GLU A 64 -27.17 7.51 -6.39
N ALA A 65 -26.89 8.16 -5.26
CA ALA A 65 -27.66 9.34 -4.84
C ALA A 65 -27.03 10.63 -5.37
N ARG A 66 -27.61 11.22 -6.42
CA ARG A 66 -27.26 12.55 -6.96
C ARG A 66 -28.22 13.61 -6.41
N GLU A 67 -27.69 14.62 -5.74
CA GLU A 67 -28.41 15.87 -5.42
C GLU A 67 -27.86 16.98 -6.32
N GLU A 68 -28.71 17.61 -7.14
CA GLU A 68 -28.33 18.83 -7.86
C GLU A 68 -28.68 20.04 -6.99
N ILE A 69 -27.70 20.92 -6.79
CA ILE A 69 -27.84 22.14 -5.99
C ILE A 69 -27.40 23.34 -6.83
N LYS A 70 -28.26 24.36 -6.87
CA LYS A 70 -27.90 25.68 -7.44
C LYS A 70 -27.27 26.54 -6.35
N GLU A 71 -25.99 26.89 -6.49
CA GLU A 71 -25.33 27.89 -5.63
C GLU A 71 -25.60 29.28 -6.21
N ILE A 72 -26.31 30.13 -5.47
CA ILE A 72 -26.85 31.40 -6.00
C ILE A 72 -25.91 32.60 -5.75
N ARG A 73 -25.05 32.54 -4.71
CA ARG A 73 -24.05 33.59 -4.44
C ARG A 73 -22.93 33.08 -3.52
N LYS A 74 -21.67 33.43 -3.81
CA LYS A 74 -20.60 33.59 -2.80
C LYS A 74 -20.38 35.10 -2.62
N SER A 75 -20.96 35.69 -1.58
CA SER A 75 -20.40 36.94 -1.04
C SER A 75 -19.29 36.56 -0.06
N LYS A 76 -18.44 37.49 0.39
CA LYS A 76 -17.42 37.16 1.41
C LYS A 76 -18.00 36.52 2.70
N VAL A 77 -19.32 36.55 2.91
CA VAL A 77 -19.98 36.27 4.20
C VAL A 77 -21.16 35.28 4.12
N ARG A 78 -21.73 34.96 2.94
CA ARG A 78 -22.92 34.07 2.85
C ARG A 78 -22.90 33.12 1.65
N GLU A 79 -23.33 31.88 1.89
CA GLU A 79 -23.60 30.83 0.88
C GLU A 79 -25.09 30.43 0.92
N ILE A 80 -25.72 30.29 -0.25
CA ILE A 80 -27.14 29.92 -0.40
C ILE A 80 -27.24 28.67 -1.27
N TRP A 81 -27.87 27.63 -0.73
CA TRP A 81 -28.04 26.34 -1.39
C TRP A 81 -29.54 26.08 -1.60
N ILE A 82 -29.93 25.68 -2.81
CA ILE A 82 -31.27 25.19 -3.09
C ILE A 82 -31.15 23.74 -3.51
N ASP A 83 -31.81 22.84 -2.78
CA ASP A 83 -31.98 21.44 -3.19
C ASP A 83 -32.97 21.38 -4.35
N GLU A 84 -32.56 20.90 -5.53
CA GLU A 84 -33.47 20.84 -6.68
C GLU A 84 -34.58 19.78 -6.52
N ASN A 85 -34.34 18.72 -5.74
CA ASN A 85 -35.31 17.66 -5.51
C ASN A 85 -36.38 18.09 -4.50
N THR A 86 -35.99 18.76 -3.42
CA THR A 86 -36.94 19.16 -2.35
C THR A 86 -37.40 20.60 -2.45
N GLN A 87 -36.72 21.44 -3.24
CA GLN A 87 -36.89 22.90 -3.31
C GLN A 87 -36.57 23.63 -1.99
N ASP A 88 -35.94 22.94 -1.04
CA ASP A 88 -35.56 23.56 0.24
C ASP A 88 -34.38 24.51 0.05
N MET A 89 -34.51 25.70 0.63
CA MET A 89 -33.47 26.73 0.62
C MET A 89 -32.74 26.73 1.96
N ASN A 90 -31.43 26.45 1.92
CA ASN A 90 -30.55 26.50 3.06
C ASN A 90 -29.59 27.68 2.92
N VAL A 91 -29.55 28.55 3.92
CA VAL A 91 -28.69 29.73 3.93
C VAL A 91 -27.65 29.58 5.04
N PHE A 92 -26.39 29.80 4.68
CA PHE A 92 -25.27 29.73 5.59
C PHE A 92 -24.56 31.09 5.65
N GLU A 93 -24.25 31.55 6.86
CA GLU A 93 -23.37 32.70 7.07
C GLU A 93 -22.01 32.21 7.50
N ILE A 94 -20.99 32.54 6.72
CA ILE A 94 -19.59 32.22 7.00
C ILE A 94 -19.06 33.31 7.92
N LEU A 95 -18.80 32.94 9.17
CA LEU A 95 -18.26 33.82 10.21
C LEU A 95 -16.78 34.14 9.92
N GLU A 96 -16.01 33.12 9.58
CA GLU A 96 -14.59 33.23 9.29
C GLU A 96 -14.19 32.13 8.28
N GLU A 97 -13.25 32.47 7.40
CA GLU A 97 -12.65 31.59 6.40
C GLU A 97 -11.14 31.69 6.60
N GLU A 98 -10.54 30.68 7.23
CA GLU A 98 -9.09 30.61 7.44
C GLU A 98 -8.49 29.67 6.40
N ARG A 99 -7.51 30.19 5.65
CA ARG A 99 -6.71 29.37 4.75
C ARG A 99 -5.40 29.02 5.43
N ILE A 100 -5.17 27.73 5.61
CA ILE A 100 -3.94 27.23 6.15
C ILE A 100 -3.06 26.77 4.99
N ASP A 101 -1.98 27.50 4.79
CA ASP A 101 -0.88 27.10 3.92
C ASP A 101 -0.08 26.03 4.67
N SER A 102 -0.59 24.80 4.62
CA SER A 102 -0.12 23.69 5.46
C SER A 102 1.27 23.18 5.06
N GLY A 103 1.82 23.65 3.94
CA GLY A 103 3.01 23.06 3.29
C GLY A 103 2.77 21.64 2.76
N LEU A 104 1.51 21.15 2.79
CA LEU A 104 1.10 19.87 2.25
C LEU A 104 0.43 20.04 0.86
N VAL A 105 0.05 18.91 0.27
CA VAL A 105 -0.56 18.76 -1.07
C VAL A 105 -1.86 19.56 -1.29
N PHE A 106 -2.50 20.04 -0.23
CA PHE A 106 -3.73 20.81 -0.30
C PHE A 106 -3.70 21.97 0.69
N ASP A 107 -4.17 23.13 0.25
CA ASP A 107 -4.61 24.17 1.17
C ASP A 107 -5.83 23.65 1.93
N LEU A 108 -5.81 23.77 3.26
CA LEU A 108 -7.00 23.59 4.05
C LEU A 108 -7.73 24.92 4.09
N ASN A 109 -8.96 24.92 3.57
CA ASN A 109 -9.84 26.06 3.72
C ASN A 109 -10.88 25.68 4.77
N ILE A 110 -10.74 26.24 5.96
CA ILE A 110 -11.65 25.98 7.09
C ILE A 110 -12.66 27.13 7.12
N LYS A 111 -13.95 26.76 7.09
CA LYS A 111 -15.06 27.69 7.20
C LYS A 111 -15.84 27.42 8.47
N PHE A 112 -16.14 28.50 9.18
CA PHE A 112 -17.00 28.50 10.35
C PHE A 112 -18.35 29.07 9.95
N GLY A 113 -19.42 28.32 10.14
CA GLY A 113 -20.73 28.70 9.62
C GLY A 113 -21.88 28.69 10.63
N LEU A 114 -22.81 29.63 10.46
CA LEU A 114 -24.12 29.64 11.11
C LEU A 114 -25.23 29.30 10.13
N TYR A 115 -26.24 28.57 10.60
CA TYR A 115 -27.43 28.30 9.82
C TYR A 115 -28.42 29.48 9.94
N ILE A 116 -28.76 30.11 8.81
CA ILE A 116 -29.77 31.18 8.76
C ILE A 116 -31.08 30.60 8.22
N LYS A 117 -32.16 30.78 8.98
CA LYS A 117 -33.47 30.18 8.67
C LYS A 117 -34.29 30.90 7.60
N GLU A 118 -34.11 32.20 7.35
CA GLU A 118 -34.99 32.94 6.42
C GLU A 118 -34.24 34.04 5.64
N ILE A 119 -34.45 34.08 4.32
CA ILE A 119 -34.15 35.21 3.42
C ILE A 119 -35.42 35.53 2.63
N ASP A 120 -35.64 36.81 2.33
CA ASP A 120 -36.75 37.29 1.48
C ASP A 120 -36.56 36.86 0.01
N GLU A 121 -37.62 36.30 -0.59
CA GLU A 121 -37.64 35.67 -1.92
C GLU A 121 -37.32 36.67 -3.06
N GLU A 122 -37.63 37.96 -2.85
CA GLU A 122 -37.31 39.06 -3.76
C GLU A 122 -35.80 39.39 -3.79
N GLU A 123 -35.11 39.23 -2.65
CA GLU A 123 -33.67 39.46 -2.53
C GLU A 123 -32.87 38.36 -3.26
N ALA A 124 -33.40 37.14 -3.32
CA ALA A 124 -32.80 35.99 -4.02
C ALA A 124 -32.87 36.10 -5.56
N LYS A 125 -33.94 36.70 -6.12
CA LYS A 125 -34.19 36.76 -7.57
C LYS A 125 -33.31 37.77 -8.31
N SER A 126 -32.76 38.78 -7.63
CA SER A 126 -32.04 39.90 -8.26
C SER A 126 -30.52 39.69 -8.46
N ALA A 127 -29.93 38.57 -8.00
CA ALA A 127 -28.47 38.43 -7.82
C ALA A 127 -27.84 37.14 -8.42
N MET A 128 -28.24 36.72 -9.61
CA MET A 128 -27.87 35.40 -10.16
C MET A 128 -26.48 35.31 -10.80
N ASN A 129 -25.62 34.43 -10.28
CA ASN A 129 -24.63 33.66 -11.06
C ASN A 129 -25.01 32.18 -10.93
N LEU A 130 -25.36 31.52 -12.04
CA LEU A 130 -25.76 30.10 -12.03
C LEU A 130 -24.53 29.20 -11.93
N LYS A 131 -24.37 28.51 -10.80
CA LYS A 131 -23.50 27.34 -10.66
C LYS A 131 -24.36 26.12 -10.39
N THR A 132 -24.18 25.06 -11.17
CA THR A 132 -24.78 23.76 -10.88
C THR A 132 -23.76 22.93 -10.13
N ILE A 133 -24.09 22.54 -8.90
CA ILE A 133 -23.27 21.65 -8.08
C ILE A 133 -23.99 20.31 -8.05
N SER A 134 -23.36 19.28 -8.60
CA SER A 134 -23.81 17.91 -8.34
C SER A 134 -23.11 17.38 -7.10
N LYS A 135 -23.88 16.96 -6.10
CA LYS A 135 -23.39 16.43 -4.82
C LYS A 135 -23.69 14.95 -4.73
N GLN A 136 -22.73 14.24 -4.15
CA GLN A 136 -22.90 12.85 -3.76
C GLN A 136 -22.42 12.70 -2.31
N LYS A 137 -23.37 12.38 -1.42
CA LYS A 137 -23.09 12.12 0.00
C LYS A 137 -22.46 10.74 0.12
N TYR A 138 -21.23 10.67 0.64
CA TYR A 138 -20.49 9.40 0.74
C TYR A 138 -20.66 8.74 2.10
N TYR A 139 -20.52 9.53 3.17
CA TYR A 139 -20.64 9.06 4.54
C TYR A 139 -21.40 10.09 5.35
N GLU A 140 -22.53 9.67 5.91
CA GLU A 140 -23.38 10.49 6.78
C GLU A 140 -23.40 9.82 8.15
N HIS A 141 -22.68 10.41 9.09
CA HIS A 141 -22.80 10.10 10.50
C HIS A 141 -23.58 11.23 11.18
N SER A 142 -24.11 10.99 12.38
CA SER A 142 -24.83 12.03 13.14
C SER A 142 -23.98 13.28 13.39
N GLU A 143 -22.66 13.14 13.35
CA GLU A 143 -21.70 14.13 13.82
C GLU A 143 -20.91 14.79 12.68
N TYR A 144 -20.74 14.12 11.54
CA TYR A 144 -20.08 14.70 10.36
C TYR A 144 -20.54 14.06 9.04
N THR A 145 -20.35 14.81 7.95
CA THR A 145 -20.66 14.37 6.59
C THR A 145 -19.49 14.61 5.66
N ILE A 146 -19.16 13.61 4.85
CA ILE A 146 -18.17 13.73 3.76
C ILE A 146 -18.93 13.89 2.45
N ILE A 147 -18.66 14.99 1.75
CA ILE A 147 -19.34 15.41 0.52
C ILE A 147 -18.31 15.50 -0.60
N ALA A 148 -18.54 14.74 -1.67
CA ALA A 148 -17.82 14.92 -2.92
C ALA A 148 -18.69 15.77 -3.86
N GLU A 149 -18.13 16.88 -4.36
CA GLU A 149 -18.85 17.84 -5.21
C GLU A 149 -18.18 17.92 -6.59
N GLU A 150 -18.98 17.86 -7.65
CA GLU A 150 -18.60 18.26 -8.99
C GLU A 150 -19.37 19.54 -9.34
N ILE A 151 -18.61 20.63 -9.51
CA ILE A 151 -19.12 21.98 -9.74
C ILE A 151 -18.95 22.30 -11.21
N SER A 152 -20.07 22.44 -11.93
CA SER A 152 -20.09 22.91 -13.31
C SER A 152 -20.40 24.41 -13.36
N LYS A 153 -19.45 25.20 -13.87
CA LYS A 153 -19.59 26.66 -14.05
C LYS A 153 -19.98 26.97 -15.49
N TYR A 154 -21.13 27.61 -15.67
CA TYR A 154 -21.63 28.03 -16.98
C TYR A 154 -21.42 29.53 -17.17
N GLN A 155 -20.94 29.92 -18.36
CA GLN A 155 -20.92 31.32 -18.79
C GLN A 155 -21.89 31.52 -19.95
N LYS A 156 -22.60 32.63 -19.94
CA LYS A 156 -23.51 32.99 -21.03
C LYS A 156 -22.72 33.57 -22.21
N GLU A 157 -22.72 32.87 -23.33
CA GLU A 157 -22.18 33.35 -24.61
C GLU A 157 -23.34 33.56 -25.59
N GLY A 158 -23.74 34.83 -25.78
CA GLY A 158 -24.92 35.16 -26.58
C GLY A 158 -26.24 34.71 -25.93
N LYS A 159 -27.00 33.84 -26.60
CA LYS A 159 -28.27 33.28 -26.09
C LYS A 159 -28.12 31.92 -25.42
N GLU A 160 -26.94 31.32 -25.46
CA GLU A 160 -26.68 29.98 -24.95
C GLU A 160 -25.78 30.02 -23.70
N TRP A 161 -25.99 29.05 -22.81
CA TRP A 161 -25.12 28.81 -21.67
C TRP A 161 -24.09 27.76 -22.07
N VAL A 162 -22.81 28.13 -22.02
CA VAL A 162 -21.70 27.25 -22.39
C VAL A 162 -20.98 26.82 -21.12
N ASN A 163 -20.72 25.52 -20.98
CA ASN A 163 -19.99 24.98 -19.83
C ASN A 163 -18.52 25.37 -19.95
N LYS A 164 -17.98 26.09 -18.96
CA LYS A 164 -16.65 26.68 -19.03
C LYS A 164 -15.62 25.92 -18.19
N THR A 165 -16.04 25.32 -17.08
CA THR A 165 -15.12 24.64 -16.16
C THR A 165 -15.88 23.62 -15.31
N ILE A 166 -15.33 22.42 -15.20
CA ILE A 166 -15.76 21.39 -14.24
C ILE A 166 -14.70 21.37 -13.14
N GLU A 167 -15.12 21.55 -11.89
CA GLU A 167 -14.24 21.51 -10.72
C GLU A 167 -14.69 20.36 -9.81
N HIS A 168 -13.74 19.54 -9.34
CA HIS A 168 -14.00 18.53 -8.31
C HIS A 168 -13.51 19.06 -6.95
N CYS A 169 -14.33 18.91 -5.91
CA CYS A 169 -14.03 19.32 -4.54
C CYS A 169 -14.43 18.21 -3.54
N LEU A 170 -13.66 18.05 -2.46
CA LEU A 170 -14.04 17.24 -1.30
C LEU A 170 -14.28 18.16 -0.11
N ARG A 171 -15.44 18.04 0.54
CA ARG A 171 -15.79 18.80 1.75
C ARG A 171 -16.12 17.86 2.89
N ILE A 172 -15.65 18.21 4.08
CA ILE A 172 -16.00 17.52 5.31
C ILE A 172 -16.69 18.54 6.22
N ARG A 173 -17.95 18.28 6.54
CA ARG A 173 -18.74 19.12 7.44
C ARG A 173 -18.89 18.41 8.77
N ILE A 174 -18.39 19.02 9.83
CA ILE A 174 -18.51 18.56 11.22
C ILE A 174 -19.59 19.41 11.89
N ASN A 175 -20.63 18.78 12.42
CA ASN A 175 -21.70 19.46 13.12
C ASN A 175 -21.22 19.94 14.50
N LYS A 176 -21.86 20.98 15.04
CA LYS A 176 -21.55 21.50 16.38
C LYS A 176 -21.48 20.39 17.43
N THR A 177 -20.34 20.32 18.11
CA THR A 177 -20.10 19.47 19.27
C THR A 177 -19.21 20.21 20.27
N ASN A 178 -19.40 19.92 21.56
CA ASN A 178 -18.56 20.44 22.65
C ASN A 178 -17.69 19.33 23.27
N ASP A 179 -17.67 18.14 22.65
CA ASP A 179 -16.92 16.97 23.13
C ASP A 179 -15.58 16.90 22.40
N GLU A 180 -14.50 17.31 23.07
CA GLU A 180 -13.14 17.27 22.53
C GLU A 180 -12.68 15.84 22.20
N VAL A 181 -13.11 14.83 22.97
CA VAL A 181 -12.78 13.42 22.70
C VAL A 181 -13.44 12.97 21.40
N LEU A 182 -14.65 13.44 21.16
CA LEU A 182 -15.37 13.20 19.91
C LEU A 182 -14.71 13.92 18.73
N ILE A 183 -14.28 15.17 18.90
CA ILE A 183 -13.54 15.92 17.88
C ILE A 183 -12.24 15.19 17.53
N HIS A 184 -11.47 14.75 18.52
CA HIS A 184 -10.25 13.95 18.33
C HIS A 184 -10.53 12.70 17.50
N LYS A 185 -11.59 11.97 17.84
CA LYS A 185 -12.00 10.76 17.12
C LYS A 185 -12.38 11.05 15.68
N ILE A 186 -13.21 12.08 15.44
CA ILE A 186 -13.63 12.51 14.09
C ILE A 186 -12.41 12.92 13.26
N CYS A 187 -11.53 13.74 13.83
CA CYS A 187 -10.31 14.15 13.15
C CYS A 187 -9.41 12.95 12.84
N SER A 188 -9.25 12.02 13.78
CA SER A 188 -8.45 10.80 13.59
C SER A 188 -9.03 9.92 12.48
N ASP A 189 -10.35 9.71 12.47
CA ASP A 189 -11.04 8.97 11.42
C ASP A 189 -10.87 9.62 10.04
N ILE A 190 -10.96 10.95 9.96
CA ILE A 190 -10.71 11.73 8.73
C ILE A 190 -9.26 11.58 8.27
N TYR A 191 -8.30 11.79 9.18
CA TYR A 191 -6.88 11.71 8.88
C TYR A 191 -6.48 10.31 8.42
N ASN A 192 -6.96 9.27 9.11
CA ASN A 192 -6.74 7.88 8.73
C ASN A 192 -7.40 7.55 7.39
N THR A 193 -8.59 8.09 7.11
CA THR A 193 -9.23 7.94 5.79
C THR A 193 -8.40 8.58 4.69
N ILE A 194 -7.85 9.78 4.91
CA ILE A 194 -6.97 10.47 3.96
C ILE A 194 -5.64 9.72 3.78
N LYS A 195 -5.06 9.19 4.86
CA LYS A 195 -3.83 8.37 4.85
C LYS A 195 -4.03 7.05 4.10
N ASP A 196 -5.14 6.37 4.38
CA ASP A 196 -5.56 5.13 3.72
C ASP A 196 -5.78 5.36 2.21
N ILE A 197 -6.33 6.51 1.81
CA ILE A 197 -6.53 6.87 0.38
C ILE A 197 -5.21 7.28 -0.30
N ASN A 198 -4.27 7.88 0.43
CA ASN A 198 -2.96 8.28 -0.09
C ASN A 198 -1.96 7.12 -0.27
N ASN A 199 -2.35 5.86 0.01
CA ASN A 199 -1.48 4.67 -0.14
C ASN A 199 -0.09 4.87 0.49
N VAL A 200 -0.03 5.46 1.69
CA VAL A 200 1.14 5.25 2.54
C VAL A 200 1.03 3.81 3.01
N GLU A 201 1.77 2.91 2.36
CA GLU A 201 1.87 1.50 2.73
C GLU A 201 2.45 1.42 4.14
N THR A 202 1.61 1.43 5.16
CA THR A 202 2.05 1.23 6.54
C THR A 202 2.09 -0.26 6.82
N ASN A 203 3.28 -0.76 7.13
CA ASN A 203 3.49 -2.16 7.49
C ASN A 203 3.33 -2.36 9.01
N GLY A 204 2.74 -1.39 9.72
CA GLY A 204 2.58 -1.35 11.17
C GLY A 204 3.86 -1.08 11.96
N ILE A 205 5.04 -1.19 11.33
CA ILE A 205 6.34 -1.02 12.01
C ILE A 205 6.53 0.38 12.60
N GLU A 206 5.95 1.41 11.97
CA GLU A 206 5.95 2.80 12.44
C GLU A 206 5.28 2.95 13.82
N GLN A 207 4.45 1.99 14.23
CA GLN A 207 3.74 1.97 15.51
C GLN A 207 4.55 1.29 16.62
N ILE A 208 5.68 0.68 16.28
CA ILE A 208 6.53 -0.06 17.21
C ILE A 208 7.76 0.80 17.53
N ASP A 209 8.04 1.01 18.81
CA ASP A 209 9.32 1.58 19.24
C ASP A 209 10.44 0.58 18.97
N ILE A 210 11.18 0.81 17.89
CA ILE A 210 12.35 0.03 17.50
C ILE A 210 13.60 0.91 17.55
N GLN A 211 14.67 0.37 18.13
CA GLN A 211 15.95 1.07 18.23
C GLN A 211 16.99 0.34 17.39
N GLN A 212 17.52 1.02 16.37
CA GLN A 212 18.60 0.44 15.57
C GLN A 212 19.85 0.28 16.43
N ILE A 213 20.37 -0.94 16.46
CA ILE A 213 21.62 -1.27 17.14
C ILE A 213 22.78 -0.78 16.27
N PRO A 214 23.79 -0.10 16.86
CA PRO A 214 25.01 0.29 16.15
C PRO A 214 25.70 -0.89 15.47
N SER A 215 26.21 -0.67 14.26
CA SER A 215 26.80 -1.72 13.42
C SER A 215 27.89 -2.56 14.10
N GLU A 216 28.69 -1.95 14.98
CA GLU A 216 29.73 -2.65 15.74
C GLU A 216 29.15 -3.70 16.68
N LEU A 217 27.99 -3.41 17.29
CA LEU A 217 27.28 -4.30 18.20
C LEU A 217 26.38 -5.28 17.44
N SER A 218 25.86 -4.90 16.27
CA SER A 218 25.05 -5.77 15.42
C SER A 218 25.80 -7.03 14.98
N ARG A 219 27.13 -6.94 14.84
CA ARG A 219 27.99 -8.00 14.33
C ARG A 219 27.79 -9.35 15.03
N GLN A 220 27.66 -9.36 16.36
CA GLN A 220 27.49 -10.60 17.13
C GLN A 220 26.18 -11.34 16.79
N TYR A 221 25.10 -10.60 16.50
CA TYR A 221 23.81 -11.19 16.14
C TYR A 221 23.83 -11.69 14.70
N LEU A 222 24.46 -10.94 13.80
CA LEU A 222 24.64 -11.36 12.41
C LEU A 222 25.50 -12.64 12.32
N GLU A 223 26.57 -12.75 13.11
CA GLU A 223 27.38 -13.96 13.19
C GLU A 223 26.55 -15.19 13.60
N LYS A 224 25.61 -15.05 14.54
CA LYS A 224 24.67 -16.13 14.92
C LYS A 224 23.81 -16.56 13.74
N ILE A 225 23.32 -15.62 12.92
CA ILE A 225 22.50 -15.91 11.72
C ILE A 225 23.31 -16.66 10.65
N PHE A 226 24.52 -16.19 10.32
CA PHE A 226 25.32 -16.84 9.27
C PHE A 226 25.83 -18.23 9.70
N LYS A 227 26.13 -18.40 10.99
CA LYS A 227 26.54 -19.69 11.55
C LYS A 227 25.48 -20.78 11.39
N VAL A 228 24.19 -20.42 11.33
CA VAL A 228 23.10 -21.37 11.06
C VAL A 228 23.29 -22.10 9.73
N PHE A 229 23.89 -21.42 8.76
CA PHE A 229 24.13 -21.93 7.41
C PHE A 229 25.56 -22.43 7.21
N GLY A 230 26.37 -22.47 8.28
CA GLY A 230 27.79 -22.84 8.22
C GLY A 230 28.67 -21.79 7.55
N TYR A 231 28.23 -20.52 7.52
CA TYR A 231 28.99 -19.41 6.95
C TYR A 231 29.63 -18.57 8.05
N GLU A 232 30.81 -18.03 7.75
CA GLU A 232 31.36 -16.90 8.48
C GLU A 232 30.66 -15.61 8.03
N LEU A 233 30.58 -14.61 8.91
CA LEU A 233 29.97 -13.32 8.57
C LEU A 233 30.81 -12.61 7.47
N PRO A 234 30.24 -12.36 6.28
CA PRO A 234 30.95 -11.65 5.22
C PRO A 234 31.24 -10.20 5.59
N THR A 235 32.20 -9.57 4.91
CA THR A 235 32.48 -8.13 5.03
C THR A 235 31.31 -7.26 4.55
N ASP A 236 30.60 -7.72 3.53
CA ASP A 236 29.38 -7.12 3.00
C ASP A 236 28.25 -8.17 3.06
N PRO A 237 27.59 -8.30 4.23
CA PRO A 237 26.62 -9.36 4.45
C PRO A 237 25.35 -9.12 3.63
N LYS A 238 24.93 -10.14 2.89
CA LYS A 238 23.61 -10.16 2.24
C LYS A 238 22.62 -10.94 3.10
N PHE A 239 21.38 -10.47 3.15
CA PHE A 239 20.33 -11.15 3.89
C PHE A 239 20.16 -12.62 3.45
N PRO A 240 20.40 -13.60 4.34
CA PRO A 240 20.37 -15.02 3.98
C PRO A 240 18.97 -15.63 4.02
N GLY A 241 17.93 -14.80 4.17
CA GLY A 241 16.54 -15.21 3.99
C GLY A 241 16.30 -15.86 2.63
N THR A 242 15.46 -16.89 2.58
CA THR A 242 15.17 -17.57 1.33
C THR A 242 14.39 -16.64 0.39
N LYS A 243 14.77 -16.61 -0.88
CA LYS A 243 14.20 -15.73 -1.91
C LYS A 243 13.54 -16.58 -3.01
N PRO A 244 12.25 -16.32 -3.33
CA PRO A 244 11.55 -17.06 -4.37
C PRO A 244 11.87 -16.53 -5.77
N ILE A 245 11.74 -17.38 -6.77
CA ILE A 245 11.76 -17.00 -8.19
C ILE A 245 10.34 -16.98 -8.77
N PHE A 246 10.13 -16.21 -9.85
CA PHE A 246 8.81 -16.16 -10.48
C PHE A 246 8.41 -17.51 -11.10
N ILE A 247 7.19 -17.95 -10.81
CA ILE A 247 6.62 -19.12 -11.48
C ILE A 247 6.30 -18.80 -12.94
N SER A 248 6.47 -19.80 -13.80
CA SER A 248 6.16 -19.73 -15.23
C SER A 248 5.71 -21.10 -15.72
N ARG A 249 5.18 -21.19 -16.95
CA ARG A 249 4.71 -22.45 -17.55
C ARG A 249 5.79 -23.54 -17.66
N GLN A 250 7.07 -23.17 -17.58
CA GLN A 250 8.18 -24.12 -17.56
C GLN A 250 8.23 -24.88 -16.22
N HIS A 251 7.87 -24.21 -15.13
CA HIS A 251 7.93 -24.73 -13.77
C HIS A 251 6.81 -25.74 -13.45
N TYR A 252 5.75 -25.85 -14.25
CA TYR A 252 4.73 -26.91 -14.06
C TYR A 252 5.33 -28.32 -14.09
N LYS A 253 6.35 -28.55 -14.93
CA LYS A 253 7.07 -29.83 -14.97
C LYS A 253 7.82 -30.09 -13.65
N ILE A 254 8.35 -29.04 -13.03
CA ILE A 254 9.05 -29.11 -11.75
C ILE A 254 8.06 -29.42 -10.63
N LEU A 255 6.96 -28.66 -10.54
CA LEU A 255 5.89 -28.88 -9.56
C LEU A 255 5.26 -30.27 -9.66
N HIS A 256 5.16 -30.84 -10.86
CA HIS A 256 4.65 -32.19 -11.08
C HIS A 256 5.66 -33.30 -10.72
N ASN A 257 6.92 -33.16 -11.12
CA ASN A 257 7.87 -34.27 -11.11
C ASN A 257 8.76 -34.35 -9.87
N ILE A 258 8.95 -33.23 -9.15
CA ILE A 258 9.86 -33.24 -8.01
C ILE A 258 9.29 -34.04 -6.84
N LYS A 259 10.15 -34.88 -6.29
CA LYS A 259 9.95 -35.58 -5.03
C LYS A 259 11.12 -35.23 -4.12
N PHE A 260 10.86 -34.42 -3.11
CA PHE A 260 11.83 -34.10 -2.07
C PHE A 260 11.96 -35.28 -1.10
N HIS A 261 10.84 -35.94 -0.79
CA HIS A 261 10.75 -37.05 0.18
C HIS A 261 9.74 -38.12 -0.28
N ASP A 262 9.43 -39.09 0.58
CA ASP A 262 8.48 -40.17 0.30
C ASP A 262 7.10 -39.63 -0.16
N LYS A 263 6.37 -40.44 -0.94
CA LYS A 263 5.12 -40.11 -1.62
C LYS A 263 3.96 -39.72 -0.69
N THR A 264 4.10 -39.94 0.61
CA THR A 264 3.06 -39.69 1.61
C THR A 264 3.02 -38.23 2.08
N ALA A 265 4.13 -37.49 1.97
CA ALA A 265 4.20 -36.08 2.36
C ALA A 265 3.88 -35.14 1.19
N PRO A 266 3.25 -33.97 1.43
CA PRO A 266 3.07 -32.96 0.41
C PRO A 266 4.44 -32.46 -0.06
N GLN A 267 4.63 -32.37 -1.39
CA GLN A 267 5.90 -31.92 -1.98
C GLN A 267 6.01 -30.40 -2.01
N TYR A 268 4.87 -29.72 -2.05
CA TYR A 268 4.78 -28.28 -2.00
C TYR A 268 3.60 -27.85 -1.13
N LEU A 269 3.79 -26.73 -0.44
CA LEU A 269 2.73 -25.99 0.22
C LEU A 269 2.56 -24.63 -0.46
N VAL A 270 1.37 -24.07 -0.38
CA VAL A 270 1.02 -22.76 -0.92
C VAL A 270 0.45 -21.90 0.20
N CYS A 271 0.83 -20.63 0.21
CA CYS A 271 0.17 -19.59 0.99
C CYS A 271 0.06 -18.32 0.14
N GLU A 272 -0.70 -17.37 0.64
CA GLU A 272 -0.72 -16.03 0.06
C GLU A 272 0.65 -15.33 0.22
N LYS A 273 0.97 -14.39 -0.68
CA LYS A 273 2.14 -13.52 -0.57
C LYS A 273 1.71 -12.19 0.03
N SER A 274 2.02 -11.95 1.31
CA SER A 274 1.60 -10.70 1.95
C SER A 274 2.38 -9.53 1.36
N LYS A 275 1.82 -8.34 1.52
CA LYS A 275 2.52 -7.08 1.30
C LYS A 275 3.06 -6.57 2.64
N GLY A 276 4.08 -7.23 3.17
CA GLY A 276 4.73 -6.88 4.44
C GLY A 276 6.22 -6.57 4.26
N LYS A 277 6.86 -6.07 5.32
CA LYS A 277 8.32 -5.91 5.36
C LYS A 277 8.96 -7.17 5.93
N LYS A 278 9.91 -7.74 5.19
CA LYS A 278 10.59 -8.98 5.58
C LYS A 278 11.57 -8.72 6.73
N TYR A 279 11.58 -9.63 7.70
CA TYR A 279 12.49 -9.61 8.83
C TYR A 279 12.83 -11.02 9.29
N PHE A 280 14.02 -11.19 9.85
CA PHE A 280 14.22 -12.23 10.86
C PHE A 280 13.82 -11.70 12.23
N LEU A 281 13.02 -12.47 12.95
CA LEU A 281 12.72 -12.23 14.37
C LEU A 281 13.60 -13.16 15.20
N MET A 282 14.43 -12.58 16.06
CA MET A 282 15.37 -13.29 16.92
C MET A 282 15.03 -13.08 18.39
N PHE A 283 15.01 -14.18 19.15
CA PHE A 283 14.96 -14.18 20.62
C PHE A 283 16.30 -14.69 21.14
N ASP A 284 16.98 -13.90 21.96
CA ASP A 284 18.34 -14.20 22.43
C ASP A 284 18.56 -13.60 23.82
N ASN A 285 18.59 -14.46 24.86
CA ASN A 285 18.90 -14.07 26.25
C ASN A 285 18.14 -12.81 26.75
N ASN A 286 16.81 -12.82 26.64
CA ASN A 286 15.90 -11.70 26.98
C ASN A 286 15.93 -10.50 26.03
N GLU A 287 16.53 -10.62 24.86
CA GLU A 287 16.44 -9.61 23.81
C GLU A 287 15.50 -10.09 22.70
N VAL A 288 14.72 -9.16 22.16
CA VAL A 288 13.88 -9.36 20.97
C VAL A 288 14.42 -8.46 19.89
N LEU A 289 14.85 -9.07 18.79
CA LEU A 289 15.54 -8.39 17.71
C LEU A 289 14.82 -8.61 16.39
N LEU A 290 14.75 -7.58 15.58
CA LEU A 290 14.33 -7.63 14.18
C LEU A 290 15.54 -7.37 13.29
N ILE A 291 15.75 -8.20 12.27
CA ILE A 291 16.82 -8.03 11.28
C ILE A 291 16.21 -7.89 9.90
N ASP A 292 16.37 -6.73 9.25
CA ASP A 292 15.77 -6.46 7.92
C ASP A 292 16.63 -7.01 6.77
N GLU A 293 16.13 -6.85 5.53
CA GLU A 293 16.81 -7.32 4.33
C GLU A 293 18.11 -6.54 4.02
N GLU A 294 18.25 -5.36 4.59
CA GLU A 294 19.46 -4.53 4.57
C GLU A 294 20.47 -4.91 5.67
N MET A 295 20.17 -5.93 6.48
CA MET A 295 21.00 -6.41 7.59
C MET A 295 21.14 -5.44 8.76
N ASN A 296 20.24 -4.45 8.85
CA ASN A 296 20.11 -3.63 10.05
C ASN A 296 19.48 -4.47 11.16
N VAL A 297 20.01 -4.32 12.37
CA VAL A 297 19.49 -5.00 13.56
C VAL A 297 18.77 -3.97 14.43
N PHE A 298 17.54 -4.27 14.81
CA PHE A 298 16.71 -3.41 15.65
C PHE A 298 16.34 -4.14 16.93
N SER A 299 16.50 -3.47 18.07
CA SER A 299 16.01 -3.92 19.36
C SER A 299 14.56 -3.53 19.55
N VAL A 300 13.77 -4.44 20.09
CA VAL A 300 12.36 -4.23 20.44
C VAL A 300 12.17 -4.55 21.92
N GLN A 301 11.68 -3.59 22.68
CA GLN A 301 11.37 -3.79 24.11
C GLN A 301 10.07 -4.56 24.25
N TYR A 302 10.10 -5.90 24.21
CA TYR A 302 8.88 -6.72 24.23
C TYR A 302 8.82 -7.72 25.42
N PRO A 303 8.44 -7.25 26.63
CA PRO A 303 8.45 -8.07 27.86
C PRO A 303 7.66 -9.38 27.78
N LEU A 304 6.51 -9.38 27.08
CA LEU A 304 5.70 -10.58 26.89
C LEU A 304 6.50 -11.69 26.19
N ILE A 305 7.16 -11.36 25.07
CA ILE A 305 7.96 -12.31 24.31
C ILE A 305 9.18 -12.77 25.10
N THR A 306 9.87 -11.86 25.78
CA THR A 306 11.03 -12.24 26.60
C THR A 306 10.66 -13.19 27.73
N ASN A 307 9.46 -13.04 28.32
CA ASN A 307 8.97 -13.94 29.35
C ASN A 307 8.62 -15.34 28.81
N ILE A 308 8.01 -15.40 27.62
CA ILE A 308 7.62 -16.68 27.00
C ILE A 308 8.84 -17.45 26.49
N TYR A 309 9.81 -16.74 25.88
CA TYR A 309 10.95 -17.33 25.16
C TYR A 309 12.30 -16.96 25.80
N LYS A 310 12.36 -17.00 27.14
CA LYS A 310 13.55 -16.65 27.93
C LYS A 310 14.78 -17.55 27.71
N GLU A 311 14.59 -18.76 27.19
CA GLU A 311 15.63 -19.79 27.10
C GLU A 311 16.02 -20.09 25.66
N GLY A 312 17.31 -19.93 25.38
CA GLY A 312 17.96 -20.33 24.13
C GLY A 312 17.66 -19.44 22.94
N LEU A 313 18.55 -19.52 21.96
CA LEU A 313 18.43 -18.75 20.72
C LEU A 313 17.28 -19.29 19.88
N THR A 314 16.39 -18.42 19.41
CA THR A 314 15.35 -18.74 18.43
C THR A 314 15.40 -17.71 17.31
N ILE A 315 15.33 -18.16 16.05
CA ILE A 315 15.35 -17.29 14.87
C ILE A 315 14.26 -17.73 13.90
N ILE A 316 13.36 -16.80 13.57
CA ILE A 316 12.16 -17.02 12.75
C ILE A 316 12.28 -16.17 11.48
N ASP A 317 12.01 -16.77 10.31
CA ASP A 317 11.82 -16.05 9.04
C ASP A 317 10.35 -15.65 8.90
N GLY A 318 10.09 -14.37 8.66
CA GLY A 318 8.74 -13.85 8.58
C GLY A 318 8.65 -12.47 7.97
N GLU A 319 7.48 -11.87 8.08
CA GLU A 319 7.24 -10.50 7.63
C GLU A 319 6.32 -9.78 8.59
N MET A 320 6.58 -8.48 8.78
CA MET A 320 5.71 -7.59 9.53
C MET A 320 4.66 -7.00 8.59
N ILE A 321 3.40 -7.10 9.00
CA ILE A 321 2.25 -6.49 8.32
C ILE A 321 1.46 -5.63 9.30
N GLU A 322 0.62 -4.75 8.78
CA GLU A 322 -0.47 -4.14 9.54
C GLU A 322 -1.76 -4.92 9.30
N ASN A 323 -2.46 -5.28 10.38
CA ASN A 323 -3.81 -5.78 10.24
C ASN A 323 -4.74 -4.61 9.91
N ILE A 324 -5.39 -4.62 8.75
CA ILE A 324 -6.22 -3.51 8.26
C ILE A 324 -7.38 -3.20 9.21
N GLN A 325 -7.98 -4.22 9.83
CA GLN A 325 -9.14 -4.05 10.71
C GLN A 325 -8.76 -3.56 12.11
N THR A 326 -7.73 -4.16 12.72
CA THR A 326 -7.34 -3.80 14.09
C THR A 326 -6.29 -2.70 14.13
N LYS A 327 -5.72 -2.36 12.97
CA LYS A 327 -4.54 -1.50 12.78
C LYS A 327 -3.29 -1.95 13.55
N LYS A 328 -3.33 -3.13 14.20
CA LYS A 328 -2.21 -3.66 14.98
C LYS A 328 -1.14 -4.27 14.08
N PRO A 329 0.15 -4.06 14.37
CA PRO A 329 1.23 -4.79 13.73
C PRO A 329 1.13 -6.29 14.04
N THR A 330 1.37 -7.11 13.03
CA THR A 330 1.33 -8.58 13.11
C THR A 330 2.55 -9.14 12.40
N PHE A 331 3.34 -9.92 13.11
CA PHE A 331 4.46 -10.66 12.54
C PHE A 331 3.96 -12.02 12.04
N LEU A 332 3.97 -12.20 10.72
CA LEU A 332 3.64 -13.46 10.07
C LEU A 332 4.89 -14.36 10.02
N CYS A 333 4.92 -15.34 10.91
CA CYS A 333 5.94 -16.39 10.95
C CYS A 333 5.78 -17.33 9.75
N ASN A 334 6.77 -17.32 8.86
CA ASN A 334 6.77 -18.07 7.61
C ASN A 334 7.61 -19.34 7.70
N ASP A 335 8.76 -19.26 8.38
CA ASP A 335 9.68 -20.38 8.60
C ASP A 335 10.48 -20.20 9.90
N ILE A 336 11.21 -21.23 10.35
CA ILE A 336 12.05 -21.19 11.54
C ILE A 336 13.44 -21.78 11.27
N LEU A 337 14.48 -21.03 11.62
CA LEU A 337 15.88 -21.36 11.36
C LEU A 337 16.57 -22.00 12.56
N ILE A 338 16.25 -21.49 13.76
CA ILE A 338 16.68 -22.04 15.04
C ILE A 338 15.48 -22.02 15.99
N TYR A 339 15.30 -23.10 16.74
CA TYR A 339 14.41 -23.14 17.89
C TYR A 339 15.19 -23.60 19.13
N ASN A 340 15.24 -22.76 20.17
CA ASN A 340 15.92 -23.06 21.44
C ASN A 340 17.31 -23.71 21.24
N ASN A 341 18.21 -22.98 20.57
CA ASN A 341 19.56 -23.39 20.16
C ASN A 341 19.65 -24.57 19.17
N THR A 342 18.52 -25.18 18.79
CA THR A 342 18.50 -26.28 17.81
C THR A 342 18.35 -25.71 16.41
N VAL A 343 19.32 -25.98 15.54
CA VAL A 343 19.27 -25.59 14.11
C VAL A 343 18.25 -26.45 13.38
N THR A 344 17.17 -25.83 12.89
CA THR A 344 16.04 -26.50 12.24
C THR A 344 16.14 -26.48 10.71
N THR A 345 17.11 -25.79 10.12
CA THR A 345 17.27 -25.65 8.65
C THR A 345 17.42 -26.98 7.91
N ASN A 346 17.89 -28.02 8.59
CA ASN A 346 18.01 -29.38 8.07
C ASN A 346 16.72 -30.20 8.08
N TYR A 347 15.67 -29.72 8.76
CA TYR A 347 14.36 -30.37 8.80
C TYR A 347 13.56 -30.03 7.55
N LEU A 348 12.49 -30.78 7.28
CA LEU A 348 11.54 -30.49 6.21
C LEU A 348 10.72 -29.26 6.55
N PHE A 349 10.24 -28.55 5.53
CA PHE A 349 9.42 -27.37 5.74
C PHE A 349 8.18 -27.68 6.61
N THR A 350 7.51 -28.82 6.40
CA THR A 350 6.38 -29.23 7.24
C THR A 350 6.76 -29.48 8.70
N GLU A 351 7.97 -29.96 8.98
CA GLU A 351 8.46 -30.16 10.35
C GLU A 351 8.76 -28.81 11.00
N ARG A 352 9.39 -27.89 10.25
CA ARG A 352 9.63 -26.50 10.70
C ARG A 352 8.31 -25.76 10.99
N LEU A 353 7.28 -25.96 10.16
CA LEU A 353 5.93 -25.43 10.40
C LEU A 353 5.27 -26.00 11.66
N GLN A 354 5.50 -27.29 11.98
CA GLN A 354 4.98 -27.88 13.21
C GLN A 354 5.62 -27.25 14.45
N ILE A 355 6.93 -26.97 14.40
CA ILE A 355 7.63 -26.24 15.47
C ILE A 355 7.04 -24.83 15.60
N LEU A 356 6.92 -24.08 14.50
CA LEU A 356 6.29 -22.75 14.54
C LEU A 356 4.88 -22.80 15.15
N GLY A 357 4.04 -23.73 14.71
CA GLY A 357 2.66 -23.82 15.18
C GLY A 357 2.55 -24.15 16.67
N LYS A 358 3.29 -25.16 17.13
CA LYS A 358 3.18 -25.68 18.51
C LYS A 358 4.02 -24.88 19.50
N GLU A 359 5.25 -24.59 19.14
CA GLU A 359 6.22 -24.05 20.08
C GLU A 359 6.25 -22.52 20.10
N ILE A 360 5.83 -21.87 19.01
CA ILE A 360 5.78 -20.41 18.93
C ILE A 360 4.32 -19.92 19.04
N ILE A 361 3.50 -20.22 18.03
CA ILE A 361 2.16 -19.60 17.96
C ILE A 361 1.24 -20.05 19.09
N LEU A 362 1.20 -21.36 19.40
CA LEU A 362 0.32 -21.87 20.44
C LEU A 362 0.72 -21.36 21.83
N LYS A 363 2.01 -21.44 22.18
CA LYS A 363 2.52 -20.91 23.47
C LYS A 363 2.23 -19.42 23.63
N PHE A 364 2.45 -18.62 22.59
CA PHE A 364 2.14 -17.19 22.62
C PHE A 364 0.65 -16.92 22.91
N ARG A 365 -0.25 -17.62 22.23
CA ARG A 365 -1.70 -17.46 22.44
C ARG A 365 -2.16 -17.96 23.80
N GLU A 366 -1.60 -19.08 24.27
CA GLU A 366 -1.90 -19.63 25.59
C GLU A 366 -1.48 -18.66 26.68
N GLU A 367 -0.30 -18.02 26.57
CA GLU A 367 0.17 -17.08 27.58
C GLU A 367 -0.69 -15.80 27.63
N ILE A 368 -1.08 -15.26 26.47
CA ILE A 368 -2.01 -14.13 26.40
C ILE A 368 -3.35 -14.49 27.03
N SER A 369 -3.92 -15.63 26.65
CA SER A 369 -5.22 -16.07 27.13
C SER A 369 -5.23 -16.41 28.62
N LYS A 370 -4.18 -17.08 29.12
CA LYS A 370 -4.10 -17.57 30.49
C LYS A 370 -3.90 -16.43 31.49
N ASN A 371 -3.09 -15.44 31.11
CA ASN A 371 -2.77 -14.31 31.98
C ASN A 371 -3.64 -13.07 31.73
N ASN A 372 -4.60 -13.14 30.79
CA ASN A 372 -5.43 -12.01 30.36
C ASN A 372 -4.58 -10.77 30.03
N ILE A 373 -3.53 -10.98 29.24
CA ILE A 373 -2.59 -9.91 28.91
C ILE A 373 -3.34 -8.76 28.21
N PRO A 374 -3.23 -7.52 28.72
CA PRO A 374 -3.83 -6.35 28.11
C PRO A 374 -3.39 -6.13 26.66
N ASP A 375 -4.30 -5.59 25.87
CA ASP A 375 -4.14 -5.46 24.42
C ASP A 375 -3.05 -4.44 24.00
N ASP A 376 -2.70 -3.53 24.90
CA ASP A 376 -1.65 -2.50 24.82
C ASP A 376 -0.26 -3.03 25.21
N GLU A 377 -0.18 -4.12 25.98
CA GLU A 377 1.08 -4.82 26.25
C GLU A 377 1.53 -5.70 25.06
N ILE A 378 0.64 -5.94 24.10
CA ILE A 378 0.93 -6.71 22.88
C ILE A 378 1.46 -5.78 21.80
N ILE A 379 2.78 -5.65 21.75
CA ILE A 379 3.48 -4.77 20.79
C ILE A 379 3.24 -5.20 19.34
N PHE A 380 3.30 -6.50 19.06
CA PHE A 380 2.85 -7.08 17.79
C PHE A 380 2.39 -8.52 17.98
N ILE A 381 1.41 -8.93 17.18
CA ILE A 381 0.82 -10.27 17.24
C ILE A 381 1.71 -11.27 16.49
N LEU A 382 1.97 -12.45 17.07
CA LEU A 382 2.56 -13.57 16.35
C LEU A 382 1.48 -14.43 15.69
N ASN A 383 1.58 -14.64 14.38
CA ASN A 383 0.72 -15.55 13.63
C ASN A 383 1.52 -16.32 12.58
N THR A 384 1.13 -17.55 12.24
CA THR A 384 1.63 -18.22 11.04
C THR A 384 0.81 -17.85 9.82
N LYS A 385 1.31 -18.13 8.62
CA LYS A 385 0.52 -18.12 7.37
C LYS A 385 -0.36 -19.37 7.20
N PRO A 386 -1.42 -19.31 6.38
CA PRO A 386 -2.29 -20.45 6.13
C PRO A 386 -1.66 -21.30 5.04
N PHE A 387 -0.68 -22.12 5.42
CA PHE A 387 -0.06 -23.06 4.50
C PHE A 387 -1.03 -24.19 4.17
N LEU A 388 -1.35 -24.34 2.89
CA LEU A 388 -2.17 -25.41 2.36
C LEU A 388 -1.35 -26.26 1.40
N GLU A 389 -1.77 -27.49 1.11
CA GLU A 389 -1.22 -28.22 -0.03
C GLU A 389 -1.52 -27.48 -1.33
N ILE A 390 -0.60 -27.50 -2.30
CA ILE A 390 -0.76 -26.74 -3.56
C ILE A 390 -2.08 -27.00 -4.29
N LYS A 391 -2.60 -28.23 -4.22
CA LYS A 391 -3.87 -28.61 -4.87
C LYS A 391 -5.08 -27.86 -4.31
N LEU A 392 -4.95 -27.29 -3.12
CA LEU A 392 -5.99 -26.52 -2.42
C LEU A 392 -5.88 -25.02 -2.68
N ILE A 393 -5.08 -24.57 -3.66
CA ILE A 393 -4.89 -23.14 -3.98
C ILE A 393 -6.22 -22.39 -4.18
N ASN A 394 -7.25 -23.05 -4.72
CA ASN A 394 -8.57 -22.46 -4.90
C ASN A 394 -9.19 -21.95 -3.58
N LYS A 395 -8.91 -22.61 -2.45
CA LYS A 395 -9.37 -22.16 -1.13
C LYS A 395 -8.72 -20.85 -0.69
N LEU A 396 -7.49 -20.56 -1.15
CA LEU A 396 -6.86 -19.27 -0.87
C LEU A 396 -7.48 -18.15 -1.71
N PHE A 397 -7.91 -18.44 -2.93
CA PHE A 397 -8.63 -17.46 -3.75
C PHE A 397 -9.99 -17.08 -3.14
N GLU A 398 -10.70 -18.02 -2.52
CA GLU A 398 -12.01 -17.77 -1.86
C GLU A 398 -11.93 -16.73 -0.73
N VAL A 399 -10.79 -16.66 -0.04
CA VAL A 399 -10.54 -15.72 1.07
C VAL A 399 -9.82 -14.43 0.62
N MET A 400 -9.42 -14.35 -0.65
CA MET A 400 -8.89 -13.13 -1.24
C MET A 400 -10.02 -12.25 -1.78
N LYS A 401 -10.02 -10.97 -1.40
CA LYS A 401 -11.04 -10.00 -1.82
C LYS A 401 -10.40 -8.72 -2.32
N LYS A 402 -10.89 -8.22 -3.46
CA LYS A 402 -10.61 -6.84 -3.88
C LYS A 402 -11.42 -5.90 -2.99
N THR A 403 -10.72 -5.00 -2.30
CA THR A 403 -11.29 -3.99 -1.40
C THR A 403 -10.79 -2.61 -1.82
N LYS A 404 -11.24 -1.55 -1.13
CA LYS A 404 -10.72 -0.19 -1.33
C LYS A 404 -9.20 -0.07 -1.13
N TYR A 405 -8.60 -0.94 -0.32
CA TYR A 405 -7.16 -0.96 -0.03
C TYR A 405 -6.33 -1.65 -1.12
N GLY A 406 -6.98 -2.44 -1.99
CA GLY A 406 -6.33 -3.35 -2.93
C GLY A 406 -6.80 -4.79 -2.73
N ILE A 407 -5.99 -5.75 -3.19
CA ILE A 407 -6.29 -7.18 -3.00
C ILE A 407 -5.87 -7.55 -1.59
N THR A 408 -6.83 -8.06 -0.81
CA THR A 408 -6.68 -8.37 0.61
C THR A 408 -6.91 -9.84 0.87
N PHE A 409 -6.25 -10.39 1.89
CA PHE A 409 -6.48 -11.72 2.41
C PHE A 409 -7.26 -11.63 3.73
N ILE A 410 -8.41 -12.30 3.83
CA ILE A 410 -9.32 -12.19 4.98
C ILE A 410 -9.80 -13.57 5.43
N ASP A 411 -9.36 -14.01 6.61
CA ASP A 411 -9.73 -15.34 7.14
C ASP A 411 -10.16 -15.35 8.62
N GLY A 412 -10.60 -14.19 9.12
CA GLY A 412 -11.07 -13.99 10.49
C GLY A 412 -9.95 -13.84 11.53
N LYS A 413 -8.72 -14.29 11.22
CA LYS A 413 -7.53 -14.03 12.05
C LYS A 413 -6.62 -12.99 11.42
N ARG A 414 -6.60 -12.94 10.09
CA ARG A 414 -5.76 -12.07 9.28
C ARG A 414 -6.65 -11.21 8.39
N PHE A 415 -6.29 -9.94 8.30
CA PHE A 415 -6.82 -9.01 7.32
C PHE A 415 -5.68 -8.08 6.89
N HIS A 416 -5.09 -8.32 5.72
CA HIS A 416 -3.97 -7.53 5.21
C HIS A 416 -3.92 -7.55 3.68
N LEU A 417 -3.10 -6.68 3.09
CA LEU A 417 -2.82 -6.67 1.66
C LEU A 417 -2.01 -7.91 1.23
N THR A 418 -2.27 -8.37 0.01
CA THR A 418 -1.60 -9.52 -0.59
C THR A 418 -1.32 -9.26 -2.07
N GLU A 419 -0.17 -9.74 -2.54
CA GLU A 419 0.33 -9.54 -3.90
C GLU A 419 0.24 -10.81 -4.75
N GLY A 420 -0.18 -11.94 -4.17
CA GLY A 420 -0.34 -13.20 -4.89
C GLY A 420 -0.07 -14.42 -4.02
N PHE A 421 0.77 -15.34 -4.49
CA PHE A 421 1.05 -16.62 -3.82
C PHE A 421 2.53 -16.94 -3.73
N LEU A 422 2.87 -17.75 -2.74
CA LEU A 422 4.17 -18.37 -2.54
C LEU A 422 4.01 -19.90 -2.53
N PHE A 423 4.86 -20.59 -3.28
CA PHE A 423 4.89 -22.05 -3.40
C PHE A 423 6.15 -22.58 -2.72
N TYR A 424 5.99 -23.00 -1.47
CA TYR A 424 7.07 -23.48 -0.63
C TYR A 424 7.39 -24.95 -0.94
N PRO A 425 8.63 -25.28 -1.32
CA PRO A 425 9.04 -26.67 -1.46
C PRO A 425 9.10 -27.30 -0.07
N ASN A 426 8.58 -28.52 0.07
CA ASN A 426 8.72 -29.27 1.32
C ASN A 426 10.11 -29.90 1.43
N SER A 427 11.12 -29.05 1.49
CA SER A 427 12.53 -29.41 1.56
C SER A 427 13.20 -28.77 2.78
N LYS A 428 14.50 -29.06 2.95
CA LYS A 428 15.38 -28.28 3.81
C LYS A 428 15.35 -26.79 3.44
N TYR A 429 15.66 -25.93 4.42
CA TYR A 429 15.76 -24.51 4.19
C TYR A 429 16.98 -24.20 3.33
N ILE A 430 16.80 -23.41 2.28
CA ILE A 430 17.88 -22.98 1.38
C ILE A 430 18.02 -21.46 1.52
N PRO A 431 19.15 -20.96 2.04
CA PRO A 431 19.39 -19.53 2.16
C PRO A 431 19.53 -18.89 0.78
N PHE A 432 19.27 -17.58 0.69
CA PHE A 432 19.29 -16.82 -0.56
C PHE A 432 18.30 -17.38 -1.60
N THR A 433 18.61 -17.28 -2.89
CA THR A 433 17.73 -17.73 -3.97
C THR A 433 17.55 -19.24 -3.95
N ASN A 434 16.30 -19.69 -3.87
CA ASN A 434 15.93 -21.10 -3.97
C ASN A 434 15.18 -21.35 -5.28
N ASN A 435 15.78 -22.13 -6.18
CA ASN A 435 15.22 -22.47 -7.51
C ASN A 435 13.96 -23.37 -7.45
N TYR A 436 13.59 -23.82 -6.25
CA TYR A 436 12.37 -24.57 -6.00
C TYR A 436 11.37 -23.79 -5.13
N PHE A 437 11.67 -22.55 -4.76
CA PHE A 437 10.73 -21.68 -4.06
C PHE A 437 10.15 -20.68 -5.07
N PHE A 438 8.85 -20.77 -5.33
CA PHE A 438 8.23 -19.95 -6.36
C PHE A 438 7.33 -18.86 -5.80
N LYS A 439 7.25 -17.73 -6.50
CA LYS A 439 6.25 -16.69 -6.30
C LYS A 439 5.39 -16.51 -7.54
N TRP A 440 4.12 -16.27 -7.32
CA TRP A 440 3.18 -15.77 -8.32
C TRP A 440 2.63 -14.43 -7.83
N GLN A 441 2.53 -13.44 -8.71
CA GLN A 441 2.01 -12.12 -8.36
C GLN A 441 0.98 -11.64 -9.37
N PHE A 442 0.03 -10.82 -8.91
CA PHE A 442 -0.89 -10.13 -9.80
C PHE A 442 -0.10 -9.17 -10.71
N ASN A 443 -0.45 -9.08 -11.99
CA ASN A 443 0.32 -8.31 -12.99
C ASN A 443 0.55 -6.86 -12.52
N ASP A 444 -0.51 -6.22 -12.04
CA ASP A 444 -0.49 -4.82 -11.58
C ASP A 444 0.32 -4.61 -10.29
N THR A 445 0.80 -5.70 -9.65
CA THR A 445 1.65 -5.66 -8.45
C THR A 445 3.13 -5.94 -8.74
N ILE A 446 3.48 -6.31 -9.99
CA ILE A 446 4.89 -6.46 -10.41
C ILE A 446 5.35 -5.09 -10.91
N THR A 447 5.94 -4.30 -10.00
CA THR A 447 6.37 -2.93 -10.27
C THR A 447 7.89 -2.82 -10.36
N CYS A 448 8.37 -1.74 -10.98
CA CYS A 448 9.77 -1.34 -11.04
C CYS A 448 9.93 0.17 -10.86
N LYS A 449 11.14 0.57 -10.47
CA LYS A 449 11.58 1.96 -10.33
C LYS A 449 12.27 2.41 -11.61
N LEU A 450 11.63 3.30 -12.37
CA LEU A 450 12.16 3.86 -13.61
C LEU A 450 12.37 5.37 -13.49
N GLY A 451 13.35 5.91 -14.20
CA GLY A 451 13.49 7.34 -14.41
C GLY A 451 12.74 7.78 -15.66
N ILE A 452 12.49 9.09 -15.76
CA ILE A 452 11.95 9.72 -16.96
C ILE A 452 12.91 10.80 -17.46
N GLN A 453 13.18 10.77 -18.76
CA GLN A 453 14.18 11.64 -19.37
C GLN A 453 13.63 12.27 -20.64
N GLU A 454 13.90 13.56 -20.80
CA GLU A 454 13.41 14.34 -21.93
C GLU A 454 14.56 14.71 -22.86
N GLN A 455 14.45 14.28 -24.10
CA GLN A 455 15.43 14.57 -25.15
C GLN A 455 14.80 15.47 -26.20
N PHE A 456 15.45 16.60 -26.48
CA PHE A 456 15.06 17.51 -27.55
C PHE A 456 15.86 17.18 -28.80
N TYR A 457 15.18 16.69 -29.84
CA TYR A 457 15.81 16.43 -31.14
C TYR A 457 15.06 17.15 -32.26
N ARG A 458 15.75 18.06 -32.97
CA ARG A 458 15.20 18.80 -34.14
C ARG A 458 13.79 19.36 -33.91
N ASN A 459 13.58 20.08 -32.80
CA ASN A 459 12.29 20.66 -32.38
C ASN A 459 11.17 19.64 -32.05
N SER A 460 11.51 18.37 -31.83
CA SER A 460 10.60 17.36 -31.27
C SER A 460 11.05 16.96 -29.86
N ARG A 461 10.15 17.06 -28.88
CA ARG A 461 10.34 16.57 -27.51
C ARG A 461 10.08 15.07 -27.51
N LYS A 462 11.09 14.27 -27.16
CA LYS A 462 10.97 12.83 -26.94
C LYS A 462 11.15 12.54 -25.46
N VAL A 463 10.16 11.88 -24.87
CA VAL A 463 10.20 11.47 -23.46
C VAL A 463 10.45 9.97 -23.42
N SER A 464 11.47 9.55 -22.69
CA SER A 464 11.90 8.15 -22.59
C SER A 464 11.96 7.70 -21.14
N LEU A 465 11.61 6.44 -20.91
CA LEU A 465 11.89 5.78 -19.64
C LEU A 465 13.35 5.35 -19.59
N CYS A 466 13.95 5.44 -18.40
CA CYS A 466 15.33 5.03 -18.19
C CYS A 466 15.50 4.21 -16.90
N CYS A 467 16.62 3.51 -16.83
CA CYS A 467 17.02 2.71 -15.67
C CYS A 467 18.55 2.81 -15.48
N LYS A 468 19.09 2.25 -14.40
CA LYS A 468 20.55 2.17 -14.21
C LYS A 468 21.15 1.05 -15.07
N SER A 469 22.40 1.23 -15.49
CA SER A 469 23.18 0.18 -16.13
C SER A 469 23.46 -0.96 -15.15
N TYR A 470 23.96 -2.09 -15.67
CA TYR A 470 24.21 -3.28 -14.86
C TYR A 470 25.14 -3.02 -13.66
N TYR A 471 26.11 -2.12 -13.82
CA TYR A 471 27.08 -1.74 -12.77
C TYR A 471 26.74 -0.43 -12.05
N ASN A 472 25.53 0.10 -12.24
CA ASN A 472 25.09 1.39 -11.68
C ASN A 472 25.99 2.59 -12.05
N THR A 473 26.71 2.51 -13.18
CA THR A 473 27.66 3.55 -13.60
C THR A 473 27.08 4.55 -14.61
N SER A 474 25.93 4.23 -15.21
CA SER A 474 25.33 5.05 -16.27
C SER A 474 23.82 4.81 -16.37
N ILE A 475 23.15 5.70 -17.09
CA ILE A 475 21.71 5.61 -17.39
C ILE A 475 21.51 4.88 -18.72
N VAL A 476 20.57 3.94 -18.76
CA VAL A 476 20.15 3.20 -19.94
C VAL A 476 18.74 3.64 -20.33
N TYR A 477 18.55 4.05 -21.58
CA TYR A 477 17.24 4.41 -22.13
C TYR A 477 16.55 3.15 -22.66
N LEU A 478 15.31 2.91 -22.22
CA LEU A 478 14.56 1.69 -22.55
C LEU A 478 13.75 1.87 -23.84
N GLN A 479 12.68 2.66 -23.76
CA GLN A 479 11.77 2.95 -24.84
C GLN A 479 11.19 4.35 -24.64
N GLN A 480 10.68 4.94 -25.72
CA GLN A 480 9.83 6.12 -25.63
C GLN A 480 8.61 5.79 -24.73
N VAL A 481 8.23 6.73 -23.88
CA VAL A 481 7.05 6.59 -23.01
C VAL A 481 5.84 6.24 -23.88
N ASN A 482 5.20 5.12 -23.56
CA ASN A 482 4.01 4.61 -24.25
C ASN A 482 2.82 4.45 -23.30
N PHE A 483 2.80 5.26 -22.25
CA PHE A 483 1.67 5.41 -21.33
C PHE A 483 0.38 5.77 -22.08
N ASP A 484 -0.76 5.36 -21.54
CA ASP A 484 -2.04 5.82 -22.04
C ASP A 484 -2.31 7.28 -21.64
N SER A 485 -3.40 7.87 -22.14
CA SER A 485 -3.74 9.26 -21.86
C SER A 485 -4.00 9.53 -20.37
N ARG A 486 -4.48 8.53 -19.62
CA ARG A 486 -4.77 8.67 -18.19
C ARG A 486 -3.47 8.70 -17.40
N ASP A 487 -2.57 7.78 -17.68
CA ASP A 487 -1.27 7.66 -17.03
C ASP A 487 -0.37 8.88 -17.30
N LEU A 488 -0.42 9.44 -18.52
CA LEU A 488 0.26 10.70 -18.84
C LEU A 488 -0.28 11.87 -18.01
N CYS A 489 -1.61 11.99 -17.89
CA CYS A 489 -2.23 13.04 -17.09
C CYS A 489 -1.84 12.91 -15.61
N LEU A 490 -1.84 11.69 -15.07
CA LEU A 490 -1.40 11.42 -13.70
C LEU A 490 0.07 11.77 -13.48
N LEU A 491 0.95 11.38 -14.40
CA LEU A 491 2.37 11.70 -14.32
C LEU A 491 2.61 13.22 -14.31
N GLU A 492 1.99 13.98 -15.21
CA GLU A 492 2.20 15.43 -15.26
C GLU A 492 1.64 16.13 -14.00
N ALA A 493 0.53 15.62 -13.45
CA ALA A 493 0.04 16.07 -12.15
C ALA A 493 1.03 15.78 -11.02
N ASP A 494 1.58 14.56 -10.94
CA ASP A 494 2.56 14.17 -9.91
C ASP A 494 3.90 14.90 -10.07
N LYS A 495 4.35 15.15 -11.31
CA LYS A 495 5.56 15.94 -11.57
C LYS A 495 5.46 17.34 -10.96
N THR A 496 4.31 17.97 -11.16
CA THR A 496 4.01 19.30 -10.61
C THR A 496 3.88 19.22 -9.08
N LYS A 497 3.15 18.21 -8.58
CA LYS A 497 2.92 17.95 -7.14
C LYS A 497 4.22 17.86 -6.34
N TYR A 498 5.16 17.07 -6.81
CA TYR A 498 6.39 16.78 -6.08
C TYR A 498 7.57 17.63 -6.54
N ASN A 499 7.33 18.65 -7.39
CA ASN A 499 8.34 19.51 -7.99
C ASN A 499 9.54 18.70 -8.51
N VAL A 500 9.24 17.67 -9.30
CA VAL A 500 10.25 16.68 -9.66
C VAL A 500 11.15 17.17 -10.78
N ASP A 501 12.38 16.71 -10.75
CA ASP A 501 13.37 16.97 -11.80
C ASP A 501 13.68 15.68 -12.58
N GLU A 502 14.79 15.70 -13.31
CA GLU A 502 15.27 14.57 -14.10
C GLU A 502 15.63 13.32 -13.27
N ASN A 503 15.71 13.44 -11.94
CA ASN A 503 15.96 12.36 -10.98
C ASN A 503 14.67 11.75 -10.42
N ALA A 504 13.50 12.12 -10.96
CA ALA A 504 12.23 11.56 -10.58
C ALA A 504 12.22 10.03 -10.73
N VAL A 505 11.94 9.32 -9.64
CA VAL A 505 11.78 7.87 -9.60
C VAL A 505 10.30 7.54 -9.72
N LEU A 506 9.91 6.98 -10.85
CA LEU A 506 8.55 6.55 -11.14
C LEU A 506 8.40 5.08 -10.73
N GLU A 507 7.30 4.76 -10.07
CA GLU A 507 6.83 3.39 -9.96
C GLU A 507 5.98 3.05 -11.18
N CYS A 508 6.40 2.05 -11.94
CA CYS A 508 5.73 1.59 -13.15
C CYS A 508 5.48 0.08 -13.10
N CYS A 509 4.48 -0.41 -13.82
CA CYS A 509 4.32 -1.83 -14.15
C CYS A 509 4.18 -2.04 -15.66
N TYR A 510 4.44 -3.25 -16.15
CA TYR A 510 4.37 -3.55 -17.58
C TYR A 510 3.16 -4.42 -17.91
N ASN A 511 2.27 -3.92 -18.77
CA ASN A 511 1.15 -4.69 -19.28
C ASN A 511 1.59 -5.44 -20.56
N ALA A 512 1.93 -6.72 -20.40
CA ALA A 512 2.35 -7.57 -21.51
C ALA A 512 1.26 -7.84 -22.56
N LYS A 513 -0.02 -7.73 -22.20
CA LYS A 513 -1.14 -7.93 -23.14
C LYS A 513 -1.29 -6.77 -24.12
N GLU A 514 -1.04 -5.54 -23.63
CA GLU A 514 -1.14 -4.32 -24.42
C GLU A 514 0.21 -3.86 -24.98
N GLY A 515 1.31 -4.41 -24.47
CA GLY A 515 2.66 -4.00 -24.84
C GLY A 515 3.01 -2.59 -24.35
N ARG A 516 2.46 -2.18 -23.20
CA ARG A 516 2.58 -0.80 -22.68
C ARG A 516 3.03 -0.78 -21.23
N TRP A 517 3.82 0.23 -20.89
CA TRP A 517 4.05 0.57 -19.50
C TRP A 517 2.82 1.26 -18.92
N LYS A 518 2.57 1.03 -17.64
CA LYS A 518 1.55 1.68 -16.85
C LYS A 518 2.21 2.45 -15.72
N TYR A 519 1.84 3.72 -15.60
CA TYR A 519 2.33 4.59 -14.54
C TYR A 519 1.52 4.40 -13.26
N LEU A 520 2.17 4.37 -12.10
CA LEU A 520 1.49 4.21 -10.80
C LEU A 520 1.62 5.46 -9.93
N ARG A 521 2.84 5.93 -9.69
CA ARG A 521 3.14 7.13 -8.87
C ARG A 521 4.60 7.56 -9.01
N ILE A 522 4.93 8.75 -8.50
CA ILE A 522 6.30 9.12 -8.16
C ILE A 522 6.62 8.63 -6.74
N LEU A 523 7.79 8.01 -6.58
CA LEU A 523 8.29 7.49 -5.30
C LEU A 523 9.22 8.48 -4.58
N SER A 524 10.15 9.06 -5.33
CA SER A 524 11.21 9.91 -4.81
C SER A 524 11.81 10.76 -5.94
N ASN A 525 12.69 11.69 -5.58
CA ASN A 525 13.46 12.50 -6.52
C ASN A 525 14.98 12.31 -6.29
N ASP A 526 15.38 11.09 -5.93
CA ASP A 526 16.75 10.75 -5.54
C ASP A 526 17.52 9.98 -6.64
N GLY A 527 16.91 9.78 -7.82
CA GLY A 527 17.53 9.07 -8.94
C GLY A 527 17.77 7.59 -8.67
N ASN A 528 17.15 7.01 -7.63
CA ASN A 528 17.36 5.62 -7.26
C ASN A 528 16.54 4.63 -8.10
N PHE A 529 16.81 4.62 -9.41
CA PHE A 529 16.18 3.71 -10.37
C PHE A 529 16.68 2.27 -10.22
N ASP A 530 15.86 1.32 -10.65
CA ASP A 530 16.26 -0.08 -10.78
C ASP A 530 17.31 -0.26 -11.88
N THR A 531 18.06 -1.36 -11.78
CA THR A 531 19.05 -1.74 -12.79
C THR A 531 18.39 -2.39 -14.01
N ILE A 532 19.04 -2.32 -15.17
CA ILE A 532 18.60 -3.02 -16.38
C ILE A 532 18.39 -4.52 -16.16
N SER A 533 19.18 -5.14 -15.27
CA SER A 533 19.00 -6.56 -14.90
C SER A 533 17.66 -6.79 -14.22
N THR A 534 17.28 -5.91 -13.30
CA THR A 534 15.97 -5.93 -12.63
C THR A 534 14.85 -5.77 -13.64
N ILE A 535 14.98 -4.80 -14.55
CA ILE A 535 13.98 -4.54 -15.60
C ILE A 535 13.80 -5.75 -16.51
N ILE A 536 14.89 -6.37 -16.98
CA ILE A 536 14.83 -7.58 -17.81
C ILE A 536 14.14 -8.71 -17.05
N THR A 537 14.49 -8.95 -15.78
CA THR A 537 13.83 -9.98 -14.96
C THR A 537 12.32 -9.75 -14.84
N ILE A 538 11.89 -8.50 -14.70
CA ILE A 538 10.47 -8.13 -14.64
C ILE A 538 9.78 -8.37 -15.99
N LEU A 539 10.42 -8.00 -17.10
CA LEU A 539 9.87 -8.24 -18.44
C LEU A 539 9.78 -9.74 -18.76
N GLU A 540 10.81 -10.52 -18.41
CA GLU A 540 10.80 -11.98 -18.54
C GLU A 540 9.68 -12.61 -17.69
N SER A 541 9.50 -12.13 -16.46
CA SER A 541 8.41 -12.57 -15.59
C SER A 541 7.03 -12.27 -16.19
N ASN A 542 6.83 -11.06 -16.72
CA ASN A 542 5.57 -10.66 -17.35
C ASN A 542 5.31 -11.44 -18.65
N ALA A 543 6.34 -11.74 -19.44
CA ALA A 543 6.21 -12.56 -20.64
C ALA A 543 5.89 -14.04 -20.31
N GLY A 544 6.48 -14.56 -19.24
CA GLY A 544 6.25 -15.92 -18.74
C GLY A 544 4.99 -16.08 -17.88
N GLN A 545 4.18 -15.02 -17.74
CA GLN A 545 3.13 -14.95 -16.74
C GLN A 545 2.02 -15.98 -16.98
N ILE A 546 1.57 -16.54 -15.86
CA ILE A 546 0.41 -17.41 -15.74
C ILE A 546 -0.72 -16.53 -15.19
N ASP A 547 -1.87 -16.45 -15.84
CA ASP A 547 -3.00 -15.69 -15.30
C ASP A 547 -3.74 -16.47 -14.20
N ILE A 548 -4.66 -15.81 -13.50
CA ILE A 548 -5.43 -16.42 -12.40
C ILE A 548 -6.17 -17.68 -12.87
N THR A 549 -6.81 -17.62 -14.03
CA THR A 549 -7.61 -18.72 -14.58
C THR A 549 -6.73 -19.93 -14.88
N GLU A 550 -5.59 -19.70 -15.53
CA GLU A 550 -4.60 -20.74 -15.82
C GLU A 550 -4.00 -21.31 -14.52
N LEU A 551 -3.71 -20.47 -13.52
CA LEU A 551 -3.17 -20.94 -12.24
C LEU A 551 -4.18 -21.84 -11.49
N MET A 552 -5.43 -21.39 -11.37
CA MET A 552 -6.52 -22.12 -10.72
C MET A 552 -6.84 -23.45 -11.41
N PHE A 553 -6.70 -23.51 -12.74
CA PHE A 553 -6.85 -24.75 -13.49
C PHE A 553 -5.61 -25.64 -13.36
N SER A 554 -4.42 -25.10 -13.59
CA SER A 554 -3.22 -25.90 -13.81
C SER A 554 -2.66 -26.53 -12.54
N ILE A 555 -2.68 -25.82 -11.41
CA ILE A 555 -2.08 -26.29 -10.16
C ILE A 555 -2.82 -27.51 -9.58
N PRO A 556 -4.17 -27.55 -9.52
CA PRO A 556 -4.88 -28.77 -9.13
C PRO A 556 -4.74 -29.91 -10.15
N ASN A 557 -4.51 -29.59 -11.43
CA ASN A 557 -4.49 -30.53 -12.55
C ASN A 557 -3.08 -30.77 -13.13
N LEU A 558 -2.02 -30.68 -12.32
CA LEU A 558 -0.62 -30.76 -12.79
C LEU A 558 -0.32 -32.01 -13.64
N SER A 559 -0.92 -33.15 -13.33
CA SER A 559 -0.73 -34.38 -14.12
C SER A 559 -1.31 -34.27 -15.53
N TYR A 560 -2.51 -33.71 -15.65
CA TYR A 560 -3.13 -33.44 -16.95
C TYR A 560 -2.33 -32.40 -17.75
N VAL A 561 -1.92 -31.31 -17.10
CA VAL A 561 -1.08 -30.26 -17.73
C VAL A 561 0.24 -30.84 -18.23
N HIS A 562 0.87 -31.72 -17.44
CA HIS A 562 2.11 -32.35 -17.84
C HIS A 562 1.93 -33.25 -19.08
N GLU A 563 0.88 -34.06 -19.12
CA GLU A 563 0.56 -34.91 -20.26
C GLU A 563 0.27 -34.08 -21.52
N TRP A 564 -0.58 -33.06 -21.41
CA TRP A 564 -0.94 -32.19 -22.53
C TRP A 564 0.27 -31.42 -23.08
N LYS A 565 1.17 -30.97 -22.20
CA LYS A 565 2.42 -30.33 -22.61
C LYS A 565 3.34 -31.29 -23.37
N ASN A 566 3.47 -32.54 -22.91
CA ASN A 566 4.25 -33.56 -23.61
C ASN A 566 3.68 -33.85 -25.01
N LEU A 567 2.34 -33.90 -25.15
CA LEU A 567 1.67 -34.09 -26.44
C LEU A 567 1.89 -32.92 -27.38
N THR A 568 1.76 -31.68 -26.90
CA THR A 568 1.94 -30.47 -27.71
C THR A 568 3.40 -30.27 -28.10
N GLU A 569 4.37 -30.50 -27.22
CA GLU A 569 5.80 -30.49 -27.56
C GLU A 569 6.14 -31.53 -28.63
N LYS A 570 5.58 -32.74 -28.52
CA LYS A 570 5.76 -33.80 -29.53
C LYS A 570 5.14 -33.41 -30.87
N ALA A 571 3.95 -32.81 -30.86
CA ALA A 571 3.29 -32.32 -32.07
C ALA A 571 4.10 -31.19 -32.74
N SER A 572 4.54 -30.20 -31.97
CA SER A 572 5.40 -29.11 -32.46
C SER A 572 6.72 -29.61 -33.04
N LEU A 573 7.36 -30.58 -32.38
CA LEU A 573 8.59 -31.20 -32.89
C LEU A 573 8.33 -31.96 -34.20
N ASN A 574 7.20 -32.65 -34.32
CA ASN A 574 6.83 -33.33 -35.56
C ASN A 574 6.57 -32.33 -36.70
N VAL A 575 5.93 -31.19 -36.40
CA VAL A 575 5.75 -30.10 -37.37
C VAL A 575 7.10 -29.55 -37.82
N LEU A 576 7.99 -29.20 -36.88
CA LEU A 576 9.33 -28.70 -37.21
C LEU A 576 10.13 -29.70 -38.08
N LYS A 577 10.11 -30.99 -37.71
CA LYS A 577 10.73 -32.05 -38.51
C LYS A 577 10.11 -32.18 -39.91
N SER A 578 8.79 -32.03 -40.04
CA SER A 578 8.11 -32.06 -41.34
C SER A 578 8.42 -30.85 -42.22
N LEU A 579 8.85 -29.74 -41.59
CA LEU A 579 9.25 -28.50 -42.27
C LEU A 579 10.74 -28.50 -42.69
N ASN A 580 11.50 -29.59 -42.49
CA ASN A 580 12.94 -29.67 -42.77
C ASN A 580 13.76 -28.52 -42.15
N LEU A 581 13.41 -28.09 -40.93
CA LEU A 581 14.25 -27.24 -40.07
C LEU A 581 15.12 -28.08 -39.14
#